data_AF-A0A935SRW6-F1
#
_entry.id   AF-A0A935SRW6-F1
#
_cell.length_a   1.000
_cell.length_b   1.000
_cell.length_c   1.000
_cell.angle_alpha   90.00
_cell.angle_beta   90.00
_cell.angle_gamma   90.00
#
_symmetry.space_group_name_H-M   'P 1'
#
loop_
_entity.id
_entity.type
_entity.pdbx_description
1 polymer ?
#
loop_
_entity_poly.entity_id
_entity_poly.type
_entity_poly.pdbx_seq_one_letter_code
_entity_poly.pdbx_strand_id
1 'polypeptide(L)'
;MAWIVRFVLPSCKIQGDRRAILGSFNVGGVSNTAGATTYFQPPNDGGTSFYPTASFSGPIAKGKLWFSGSYAPQIDDVTRDITYFITTDPQQQLNPATRAVAPAGTVRYQNNTRQENMFGRLDAQPFKRLRMFATFLYNPTVQDGLLPGNDRRP
;
A
#
# COMPACT_ATOMS: atom_id res chain seq x y z
N MET A 1 -29.75 12.98 -25.65
CA MET A 1 -29.11 11.76 -25.12
C MET A 1 -27.91 12.27 -24.33
N ALA A 2 -27.86 12.06 -23.02
CA ALA A 2 -26.86 12.68 -22.15
C ALA A 2 -26.02 11.60 -21.47
N TRP A 3 -24.71 11.74 -21.57
CA TRP A 3 -23.72 10.90 -20.90
C TRP A 3 -23.22 11.65 -19.68
N ILE A 4 -23.13 10.96 -18.54
CA ILE A 4 -22.55 11.54 -17.33
C ILE A 4 -21.16 10.96 -17.19
N VAL A 5 -20.16 11.84 -17.23
CA VAL A 5 -18.76 11.54 -16.94
C VAL A 5 -18.40 12.32 -15.67
N ARG A 6 -17.89 11.62 -14.66
CA ARG A 6 -17.36 12.25 -13.44
C ARG A 6 -15.91 11.85 -13.25
N PHE A 7 -15.09 12.86 -13.03
CA PHE A 7 -13.71 12.73 -12.58
C PHE A 7 -13.62 13.25 -11.15
N VAL A 8 -12.97 12.50 -10.27
CA VAL A 8 -12.55 13.03 -8.97
C VAL A 8 -11.05 13.30 -9.07
N LEU A 9 -10.67 14.54 -8.76
CA LEU A 9 -9.27 14.95 -8.75
C LEU A 9 -8.50 14.23 -7.63
N PRO A 10 -7.21 13.93 -7.85
CA PRO A 10 -6.39 13.21 -6.89
C PRO A 10 -6.24 13.99 -5.59
N SER A 11 -6.28 13.30 -4.45
CA SER A 11 -5.89 13.84 -3.15
C SER A 11 -4.37 13.79 -3.05
N CYS A 12 -3.73 14.93 -2.77
CA CYS A 12 -2.28 14.99 -2.55
C CYS A 12 -1.95 14.78 -1.06
N LYS A 13 -0.96 13.90 -0.83
CA LYS A 13 -0.16 13.70 0.39
C LYS A 13 -0.91 13.80 1.74
N ILE A 14 -1.43 12.67 2.20
CA ILE A 14 -1.68 12.44 3.63
C ILE A 14 -0.83 11.24 4.06
N GLN A 15 0.36 11.50 4.61
CA GLN A 15 1.18 10.48 5.26
C GLN A 15 1.43 10.96 6.69
N GLY A 16 0.85 10.25 7.65
CA GLY A 16 1.07 10.50 9.08
C GLY A 16 2.38 9.88 9.57
N ASP A 17 2.93 10.45 10.64
CA ASP A 17 4.15 9.92 11.26
C ASP A 17 3.96 8.49 11.76
N ARG A 18 4.99 7.66 11.56
CA ARG A 18 4.98 6.28 12.07
C ARG A 18 5.15 6.26 13.58
N ARG A 19 4.32 5.44 14.23
CA ARG A 19 4.45 5.17 15.66
C ARG A 19 5.75 4.41 15.92
N ALA A 20 6.51 4.88 16.90
CA ALA A 20 7.69 4.16 17.39
C ALA A 20 7.29 2.78 17.92
N ILE A 21 8.11 1.78 17.64
CA ILE A 21 7.89 0.40 18.10
C ILE A 21 8.77 0.18 19.34
N LEU A 22 8.16 -0.32 20.41
CA LEU A 22 8.85 -0.73 21.62
C LEU A 22 9.54 -2.08 21.38
N GLY A 23 10.87 -2.08 21.41
CA GLY A 23 11.69 -3.29 21.40
C GLY A 23 12.20 -3.62 22.81
N SER A 24 12.28 -4.92 23.13
CA SER A 24 12.95 -5.40 24.34
C SER A 24 14.47 -5.30 24.18
N PHE A 25 15.14 -4.80 25.22
CA PHE A 25 16.60 -4.71 25.30
C PHE A 25 17.14 -5.83 26.20
N ASN A 26 18.10 -6.62 25.72
CA ASN A 26 18.78 -7.64 26.52
C ASN A 26 20.28 -7.40 26.41
N VAL A 27 21.00 -6.95 27.44
CA VAL A 27 22.47 -6.93 27.41
C VAL A 27 23.00 -8.27 27.92
N GLY A 28 23.89 -8.91 27.17
CA GLY A 28 24.49 -10.20 27.52
C GLY A 28 25.20 -10.09 28.87
N GLY A 29 24.65 -10.77 29.88
CA GLY A 29 25.17 -10.79 31.26
C GLY A 29 24.28 -10.12 32.30
N VAL A 30 23.18 -9.46 31.92
CA VAL A 30 22.20 -8.91 32.87
C VAL A 30 20.82 -9.43 32.50
N SER A 31 20.26 -10.31 33.34
CA SER A 31 18.89 -10.81 33.14
C SER A 31 17.92 -9.64 33.08
N ASN A 32 17.26 -9.49 31.93
CA ASN A 32 15.99 -8.79 31.66
C ASN A 32 15.43 -8.00 32.87
N THR A 33 16.03 -6.85 33.18
CA THR A 33 15.49 -5.96 34.21
C THR A 33 14.15 -5.44 33.68
N ALA A 34 13.07 -5.64 34.45
CA ALA A 34 11.76 -5.11 34.11
C ALA A 34 11.87 -3.59 33.82
N GLY A 35 11.58 -3.18 32.59
CA GLY A 35 11.65 -1.77 32.15
C GLY A 35 12.76 -1.41 31.15
N ALA A 36 13.64 -2.35 30.76
CA ALA A 36 14.60 -2.11 29.69
C ALA A 36 13.94 -2.19 28.30
N THR A 37 13.26 -1.09 27.90
CA THR A 37 12.62 -0.95 26.58
C THR A 37 13.31 0.13 25.76
N THR A 38 13.58 -0.15 24.49
CA THR A 38 14.13 0.85 23.56
C THR A 38 13.11 1.16 22.48
N TYR A 39 12.94 2.44 22.17
CA TYR A 39 12.14 2.87 21.04
C TYR A 39 12.96 2.74 19.77
N PHE A 40 12.53 1.85 18.88
CA PHE A 40 12.98 1.86 17.51
C PHE A 40 11.99 2.71 16.71
N GLN A 41 12.45 3.86 16.24
CA GLN A 41 11.70 4.68 15.32
C GLN A 41 12.28 4.45 13.92
N PRO A 42 11.67 3.57 13.11
CA PRO A 42 12.10 3.43 11.73
C PRO A 42 11.99 4.80 11.04
N PRO A 43 12.93 5.15 10.14
CA PRO A 43 12.77 6.34 9.33
C PRO A 43 11.41 6.29 8.63
N ASN A 44 10.76 7.45 8.50
CA ASN A 44 9.49 7.54 7.80
C ASN A 44 9.69 7.01 6.37
N ASP A 45 8.85 6.06 5.98
CA ASP A 45 8.81 5.65 4.58
C ASP A 45 8.29 6.84 3.77
N GLY A 46 9.14 7.38 2.90
CA GLY A 46 8.70 8.36 1.92
C GLY A 46 7.74 7.72 0.92
N GLY A 47 6.90 8.51 0.26
CA GLY A 47 6.02 7.95 -0.75
C GLY A 47 5.01 8.92 -1.33
N THR A 48 4.33 8.48 -2.38
CA THR A 48 3.20 9.18 -2.97
C THR A 48 2.08 8.20 -3.25
N SER A 49 0.88 8.55 -2.84
CA SER A 49 -0.33 7.82 -3.19
C SER A 49 -1.15 8.61 -4.19
N PHE A 50 -1.66 7.92 -5.21
CA PHE A 50 -2.39 8.50 -6.32
C PHE A 50 -3.65 7.67 -6.63
N TYR A 51 -4.81 8.33 -6.53
CA TYR A 51 -6.13 7.69 -6.61
C TYR A 51 -7.03 8.38 -7.65
N PRO A 52 -6.71 8.31 -8.96
CA PRO A 52 -7.59 8.88 -9.96
C PRO A 52 -8.85 8.03 -10.04
N THR A 53 -10.03 8.66 -10.04
CA THR A 53 -11.28 7.93 -10.28
C THR A 53 -12.04 8.55 -11.42
N ALA A 54 -12.50 7.70 -12.32
CA ALA A 54 -13.33 8.05 -13.45
C ALA A 54 -14.56 7.16 -13.45
N SER A 55 -15.73 7.75 -13.68
CA SER A 55 -16.97 7.00 -13.88
C SER A 55 -17.71 7.55 -15.08
N PHE A 56 -18.27 6.64 -15.87
CA PHE A 56 -18.97 6.94 -17.10
C PHE A 56 -20.26 6.11 -17.14
N SER A 57 -21.38 6.78 -17.36
CA SER A 57 -22.68 6.12 -17.41
C SER A 57 -23.62 6.82 -18.38
N GLY A 58 -24.52 6.05 -18.97
CA GLY A 58 -25.49 6.59 -19.91
C GLY A 58 -26.31 5.52 -20.64
N PRO A 59 -27.40 5.95 -21.30
CA PRO A 59 -28.13 5.07 -22.21
C PRO A 59 -27.32 4.86 -23.49
N ILE A 60 -27.13 3.60 -23.91
CA ILE A 60 -26.61 3.25 -25.24
C ILE A 60 -27.76 3.28 -26.26
N ALA A 61 -28.92 2.73 -25.90
CA ALA A 61 -30.14 2.79 -26.70
C ALA A 61 -31.28 3.31 -25.84
N LYS A 62 -31.89 4.43 -26.27
CA LYS A 62 -32.91 5.15 -25.49
C LYS A 62 -34.06 4.20 -25.10
N GLY A 63 -34.23 4.00 -23.79
CA GLY A 63 -35.31 3.18 -23.23
C GLY A 63 -35.10 1.66 -23.34
N LYS A 64 -33.93 1.18 -23.76
CA LYS A 64 -33.67 -0.26 -23.95
C LYS A 64 -32.31 -0.75 -23.48
N LEU A 65 -31.27 0.07 -23.52
CA LEU A 65 -29.92 -0.35 -23.15
C LEU A 65 -29.21 0.78 -22.43
N TRP A 66 -28.70 0.48 -21.25
CA TRP A 66 -27.93 1.38 -20.39
C TRP A 66 -26.61 0.74 -20.03
N PHE A 67 -25.62 1.59 -19.84
CA PHE A 67 -24.29 1.21 -19.44
C PHE A 67 -23.85 2.08 -18.26
N SER A 68 -23.10 1.48 -17.35
CA SER A 68 -22.35 2.18 -16.31
C SER A 68 -21.00 1.50 -16.10
N GLY A 69 -19.94 2.29 -16.02
CA GLY A 69 -18.61 1.80 -15.72
C GLY A 69 -17.84 2.78 -14.83
N SER A 70 -16.90 2.24 -14.08
CA SER A 70 -15.99 2.98 -13.22
C SER A 70 -14.59 2.39 -13.30
N TYR A 71 -13.59 3.25 -13.32
CA TYR A 71 -12.19 2.91 -13.22
C TYR A 71 -11.56 3.75 -12.10
N ALA A 72 -11.00 3.08 -11.11
CA ALA A 72 -10.44 3.67 -9.91
C ALA A 72 -9.17 2.93 -9.49
N PRO A 73 -8.04 3.13 -10.18
CA PRO A 73 -6.78 2.57 -9.73
C PRO A 73 -6.30 3.30 -8.47
N GLN A 74 -5.62 2.55 -7.63
CA GLN A 74 -4.88 2.99 -6.46
C GLN A 74 -3.41 2.68 -6.71
N ILE A 75 -2.59 3.72 -6.76
CA ILE A 75 -1.15 3.61 -6.98
C ILE A 75 -0.45 4.15 -5.74
N ASP A 76 0.31 3.30 -5.07
CA ASP A 76 1.06 3.63 -3.86
C ASP A 76 2.55 3.39 -4.11
N ASP A 77 3.32 4.48 -4.20
CA ASP A 77 4.77 4.45 -4.24
C ASP A 77 5.31 4.63 -2.83
N VAL A 78 6.08 3.66 -2.34
CA VAL A 78 6.65 3.65 -0.99
C VAL A 78 8.17 3.49 -1.09
N THR A 79 8.90 4.53 -0.74
CA THR A 79 10.34 4.48 -0.48
C THR A 79 10.59 4.16 0.99
N ARG A 80 11.39 3.14 1.28
CA ARG A 80 11.83 2.79 2.64
C ARG A 80 13.35 2.83 2.72
N ASP A 81 13.88 3.56 3.68
CA ASP A 81 15.31 3.52 3.98
C ASP A 81 15.56 2.56 5.14
N ILE A 82 16.37 1.52 4.94
CA ILE A 82 16.71 0.54 5.96
C ILE A 82 18.18 0.70 6.33
N THR A 83 18.43 1.15 7.55
CA THR A 83 19.77 1.19 8.11
C THR A 83 20.13 -0.17 8.69
N TYR A 84 21.11 -0.84 8.10
CA TYR A 84 21.69 -2.06 8.66
C TYR A 84 22.74 -1.71 9.71
N PHE A 85 22.71 -2.40 10.84
CA PHE A 85 23.69 -2.25 11.91
C PHE A 85 24.64 -3.45 11.88
N ILE A 86 25.96 -3.20 11.93
CA ILE A 86 26.93 -4.28 12.14
C ILE A 86 27.15 -4.52 13.61
N THR A 87 27.48 -5.77 13.90
CA THR A 87 27.94 -6.24 15.20
C THR A 87 29.36 -6.74 15.04
N THR A 88 30.33 -5.91 15.45
CA THR A 88 31.70 -6.37 15.70
C THR A 88 31.85 -6.90 17.14
N ASP A 89 30.89 -6.60 18.03
CA ASP A 89 30.82 -7.05 19.42
C ASP A 89 29.35 -7.37 19.81
N PRO A 90 29.04 -8.56 20.34
CA PRO A 90 27.69 -8.93 20.78
C PRO A 90 27.09 -8.01 21.86
N GLN A 91 27.89 -7.26 22.62
CA GLN A 91 27.36 -6.24 23.55
C GLN A 91 26.85 -4.97 22.83
N GLN A 92 27.38 -4.64 21.63
CA GLN A 92 26.99 -3.46 20.85
C GLN A 92 25.68 -3.63 20.06
N GLN A 93 25.40 -4.84 19.53
CA GLN A 93 24.22 -5.58 20.01
C GLN A 93 23.03 -4.80 20.55
N LEU A 94 23.22 -4.55 21.82
CA LEU A 94 22.17 -4.52 22.79
C LEU A 94 21.98 -3.06 23.17
N ASN A 95 23.06 -2.28 23.22
CA ASN A 95 23.07 -0.83 23.46
C ASN A 95 22.80 0.04 22.20
N PRO A 96 21.64 0.72 22.07
CA PRO A 96 21.34 1.62 20.96
C PRO A 96 22.33 2.76 20.78
N ALA A 97 23.00 3.20 21.87
CA ALA A 97 23.94 4.32 21.83
C ALA A 97 25.31 3.97 21.23
N THR A 98 25.64 2.67 21.12
CA THR A 98 26.96 2.20 20.66
C THR A 98 26.88 1.33 19.41
N ARG A 99 25.74 1.30 18.71
CA ARG A 99 25.58 0.52 17.47
C ARG A 99 26.36 1.18 16.33
N ALA A 100 27.31 0.44 15.76
CA ALA A 100 27.96 0.84 14.52
C ALA A 100 27.04 0.54 13.33
N VAL A 101 26.84 1.51 12.43
CA VAL A 101 26.16 1.30 11.15
C VAL A 101 27.04 0.41 10.27
N ALA A 102 26.42 -0.55 9.59
CA ALA A 102 27.12 -1.45 8.67
C ALA A 102 27.92 -0.66 7.61
N PRO A 103 29.10 -1.15 7.18
CA PRO A 103 29.82 -0.58 6.04
C PRO A 103 28.98 -0.56 4.75
N ALA A 104 27.98 -1.44 4.66
CA ALA A 104 26.98 -1.48 3.60
C ALA A 104 25.96 -0.31 3.64
N GLY A 105 25.97 0.51 4.69
CA GLY A 105 25.18 1.74 4.79
C GLY A 105 23.66 1.53 4.86
N THR A 106 22.94 2.65 4.95
CA THR A 106 21.48 2.69 4.77
C THR A 106 21.14 2.30 3.33
N VAL A 107 20.35 1.25 3.15
CA VAL A 107 19.88 0.81 1.83
C VAL A 107 18.48 1.32 1.60
N ARG A 108 18.28 1.99 0.46
CA ARG A 108 16.99 2.48 0.02
C ARG A 108 16.25 1.41 -0.79
N TYR A 109 15.05 1.09 -0.36
CA TYR A 109 14.12 0.20 -1.05
C TYR A 109 12.95 1.01 -1.62
N GLN A 110 12.52 0.67 -2.82
CA GLN A 110 11.35 1.28 -3.46
C GLN A 110 10.35 0.17 -3.72
N ASN A 111 9.15 0.30 -3.14
CA ASN A 111 8.02 -0.58 -3.35
C ASN A 111 6.95 0.19 -4.09
N ASN A 112 6.51 -0.31 -5.24
CA ASN A 112 5.36 0.21 -5.97
C ASN A 112 4.23 -0.81 -5.83
N THR A 113 3.12 -0.38 -5.24
CA THR A 113 1.91 -1.19 -5.15
C THR A 113 0.82 -0.54 -5.98
N ARG A 114 0.35 -1.25 -7.01
CA ARG A 114 -0.73 -0.82 -7.89
C ARG A 114 -1.90 -1.77 -7.76
N GLN A 115 -3.00 -1.26 -7.24
CA GLN A 115 -4.29 -1.93 -7.23
C GLN A 115 -5.16 -1.31 -8.32
N GLU A 116 -5.56 -2.10 -9.31
CA GLU A 116 -6.53 -1.61 -10.28
C GLU A 116 -7.93 -2.02 -9.84
N ASN A 117 -8.91 -1.13 -9.99
CA ASN A 117 -10.30 -1.45 -9.78
C ASN A 117 -11.12 -0.93 -10.96
N MET A 118 -11.65 -1.86 -11.75
CA MET A 118 -12.54 -1.56 -12.86
C MET A 118 -13.84 -2.34 -12.68
N PHE A 119 -14.96 -1.63 -12.81
CA PHE A 119 -16.28 -2.21 -12.78
C PHE A 119 -17.08 -1.73 -13.99
N GLY A 120 -17.77 -2.65 -14.65
CA GLY A 120 -18.63 -2.38 -15.78
C GLY A 120 -19.96 -3.10 -15.61
N ARG A 121 -21.04 -2.44 -16.01
CA ARG A 121 -22.39 -3.01 -16.00
C ARG A 121 -23.18 -2.56 -17.22
N LEU A 122 -23.88 -3.52 -17.80
CA LEU A 122 -24.85 -3.32 -18.87
C LEU A 122 -26.21 -3.75 -18.36
N ASP A 123 -27.22 -2.91 -18.54
CA ASP A 123 -28.63 -3.22 -18.30
C ASP A 123 -29.38 -3.12 -19.61
N ALA A 124 -30.08 -4.20 -19.99
CA ALA A 124 -30.87 -4.26 -21.21
C ALA A 124 -32.31 -4.64 -20.90
N GLN A 125 -33.26 -4.00 -21.59
CA GLN A 125 -34.66 -4.38 -21.61
C GLN A 125 -35.10 -4.54 -23.07
N PRO A 126 -34.72 -5.65 -23.73
CA PRO A 126 -35.05 -5.86 -25.14
C PRO A 126 -36.56 -5.94 -25.39
N PHE A 127 -37.34 -6.49 -24.44
CA PHE A 127 -38.79 -6.57 -24.47
C PHE A 127 -39.40 -6.01 -23.19
N LYS A 128 -40.67 -5.54 -23.24
CA LYS A 128 -41.37 -4.97 -22.06
C LYS A 128 -41.42 -5.91 -20.84
N ARG A 129 -41.23 -7.22 -21.04
CA ARG A 129 -41.30 -8.26 -20.00
C ARG A 129 -39.97 -8.95 -19.69
N LEU A 130 -38.88 -8.64 -20.41
CA LEU A 130 -37.57 -9.27 -20.21
C LEU A 130 -36.52 -8.19 -19.91
N ARG A 131 -35.92 -8.27 -18.73
CA ARG A 131 -34.77 -7.46 -18.34
C ARG A 131 -33.57 -8.36 -18.14
N MET A 132 -32.45 -7.96 -18.70
CA MET A 132 -31.17 -8.65 -18.60
C MET A 132 -30.13 -7.67 -18.06
N PHE A 133 -29.14 -8.18 -17.36
CA PHE A 133 -27.99 -7.41 -16.95
C PHE A 133 -26.72 -8.25 -17.08
N ALA A 134 -25.61 -7.58 -17.33
CA ALA A 134 -24.29 -8.19 -17.33
C ALA A 134 -23.35 -7.28 -16.53
N THR A 135 -22.50 -7.89 -15.71
CA THR A 135 -21.52 -7.19 -14.89
C THR A 135 -20.15 -7.76 -15.16
N PHE A 136 -19.14 -6.90 -15.19
CA PHE A 136 -17.73 -7.26 -15.31
C PHE A 136 -16.95 -6.56 -14.20
N LEU A 137 -16.12 -7.32 -13.50
CA LEU A 137 -15.26 -6.83 -12.43
C LEU A 137 -13.82 -7.23 -12.76
N TYR A 138 -12.92 -6.27 -12.66
CA TYR A 138 -11.49 -6.46 -12.85
C TYR A 138 -10.72 -5.74 -11.74
N ASN A 139 -10.08 -6.52 -10.88
CA ASN A 139 -9.46 -6.07 -9.64
C ASN A 139 -8.05 -6.67 -9.41
N PRO A 140 -7.11 -6.53 -10.35
CA PRO A 140 -5.76 -7.03 -10.15
C PRO A 140 -5.00 -6.21 -9.09
N THR A 141 -4.04 -6.87 -8.44
CA THR A 141 -3.06 -6.21 -7.57
C THR A 141 -1.67 -6.59 -8.07
N VAL A 142 -0.85 -5.58 -8.34
CA VAL A 142 0.56 -5.71 -8.72
C VAL A 142 1.38 -5.06 -7.63
N GLN A 143 2.41 -5.76 -7.17
CA GLN A 143 3.32 -5.26 -6.15
C GLN A 143 4.75 -5.56 -6.55
N ASP A 144 5.53 -4.51 -6.72
CA ASP A 144 6.92 -4.56 -7.15
C ASP A 144 7.82 -4.01 -6.04
N GLY A 145 9.01 -4.61 -5.85
CA GLY A 145 9.99 -4.10 -4.89
C GLY A 145 9.64 -4.35 -3.42
N LEU A 146 8.87 -5.42 -3.14
CA LEU A 146 8.65 -5.87 -1.78
C LEU A 146 9.99 -6.25 -1.12
N LEU A 147 10.20 -5.78 0.11
CA LEU A 147 11.31 -6.25 0.94
C LEU A 147 11.21 -7.77 1.07
N PRO A 148 12.31 -8.52 0.88
CA PRO A 148 12.32 -9.94 1.18
C PRO A 148 11.87 -10.13 2.64
N GLY A 149 10.67 -10.69 2.81
CA GLY A 149 10.24 -11.17 4.11
C GLY A 149 11.11 -12.36 4.47
N ASN A 150 11.54 -12.46 5.72
CA ASN A 150 12.15 -13.69 6.22
C ASN A 150 11.08 -14.79 6.23
N ASP A 151 10.80 -15.40 5.08
CA ASP A 151 9.98 -16.60 4.95
C ASP A 151 10.78 -17.79 5.49
N ARG A 152 11.02 -17.80 6.80
CA ARG A 152 11.36 -18.99 7.54
C ARG A 152 10.06 -19.73 7.83
N ARG A 153 9.50 -20.38 6.81
CA ARG A 153 8.65 -21.53 7.04
C ARG A 153 9.57 -22.72 7.38
N PRO A 154 9.23 -23.53 8.40
CA PRO A 154 10.07 -24.64 8.86
C PRO A 154 10.29 -25.69 7.78
#